data_AF-A0A914R8A2-F1
#
_entry.id   AF-A0A914R8A2-F1
#
_cell.length_a   1.000
_cell.length_b   1.000
_cell.length_c   1.000
_cell.angle_alpha   90.00
_cell.angle_beta   90.00
_cell.angle_gamma   90.00
#
_symmetry.space_group_name_H-M   'P 1'
#
loop_
_entity.id
_entity.type
_entity.pdbx_description
1 polymer ?
#
loop_
_entity_poly.entity_id
_entity_poly.type
_entity_poly.pdbx_seq_one_letter_code
_entity_poly.pdbx_strand_id
1 'polypeptide(L)'
;MFARNLVKAFTRSVRNSTSDAAAATGLNFRFTDEQRELQQTLRKFTKDEVIPVAAHHDETGEFPWGVIKKAHAAGILNGNIPAAYGPAYFFSKTP
;
A
#
# COMPACT_ATOMS: atom_id res chain seq x y z
N MET A 1 22.62 12.45 32.71
CA MET A 1 22.38 12.09 31.28
C MET A 1 22.98 10.72 30.93
N PHE A 2 22.57 9.62 31.58
CA PHE A 2 23.16 8.28 31.29
C PHE A 2 22.15 7.12 31.17
N ALA A 3 20.85 7.33 31.40
CA ALA A 3 19.84 6.25 31.34
C ALA A 3 19.16 6.05 29.98
N ARG A 4 19.34 6.99 29.03
CA ARG A 4 18.60 6.99 27.75
C ARG A 4 19.21 6.09 26.66
N ASN A 5 20.48 5.71 26.79
CA ASN A 5 21.16 4.85 25.80
C ASN A 5 20.91 3.35 26.01
N LEU A 6 20.64 2.91 27.24
CA LEU A 6 20.42 1.49 27.57
C LEU A 6 19.07 0.97 27.05
N VAL A 7 18.01 1.79 27.09
CA VAL A 7 16.68 1.42 26.58
C VAL A 7 16.66 1.26 25.05
N LYS A 8 17.45 2.06 24.33
CA LYS A 8 17.61 1.96 22.86
C LYS A 8 18.34 0.69 22.43
N ALA A 9 19.29 0.20 23.22
CA ALA A 9 20.00 -1.04 22.94
C ALA A 9 19.09 -2.27 23.14
N PHE A 10 18.26 -2.26 24.19
CA PHE A 10 17.35 -3.37 24.50
C PHE A 10 16.22 -3.53 23.47
N THR A 11 15.64 -2.42 23.00
CA THR A 11 14.57 -2.44 21.97
C THR A 11 15.05 -2.77 20.55
N ARG A 12 16.37 -2.73 20.30
CA ARG A 12 16.97 -3.11 19.01
C ARG A 12 17.16 -4.62 18.87
N SER A 13 17.36 -5.34 19.97
CA SER A 13 17.66 -6.78 19.96
C SER A 13 16.48 -7.66 19.53
N VAL A 14 15.24 -7.22 19.73
CA VAL A 14 14.04 -8.02 19.42
C VAL A 14 13.61 -7.89 17.94
N ARG A 15 14.12 -6.87 17.22
CA ARG A 15 13.68 -6.57 15.86
C ARG A 15 14.47 -7.28 14.75
N ASN A 16 15.53 -8.02 15.09
CA ASN A 16 16.47 -8.57 14.10
C ASN A 16 16.19 -10.02 13.67
N SER A 17 15.18 -10.70 14.23
CA SER A 17 15.05 -12.16 14.15
C SER A 17 14.40 -12.74 12.88
N THR A 18 14.14 -11.96 11.82
CA THR A 18 13.48 -12.48 10.60
C THR A 18 14.17 -12.10 9.29
N SER A 19 15.47 -11.79 9.33
CA SER A 19 16.16 -11.23 8.16
C SER A 19 16.82 -12.25 7.23
N ASP A 20 16.99 -13.52 7.61
CA ASP A 20 17.74 -14.48 6.79
C ASP A 20 16.86 -15.55 6.14
N ALA A 21 16.78 -15.52 4.81
CA ALA A 21 15.85 -16.31 4.00
C ALA A 21 16.33 -17.76 3.72
N ALA A 22 17.45 -18.19 4.31
CA ALA A 22 18.10 -19.45 3.94
C ALA A 22 17.57 -20.71 4.66
N ALA A 23 16.69 -20.59 5.65
CA ALA A 23 16.15 -21.74 6.38
C ALA A 23 14.63 -21.83 6.23
N ALA A 24 14.17 -22.38 5.10
CA ALA A 24 12.74 -22.51 4.80
C ALA A 24 12.14 -23.77 5.46
N THR A 25 11.59 -23.60 6.67
CA THR A 25 10.54 -24.48 7.21
C THR A 25 9.34 -23.69 7.76
N GLY A 26 9.25 -22.37 7.50
CA GLY A 26 8.19 -21.50 8.05
C GLY A 26 7.69 -20.40 7.08
N LEU A 27 6.67 -19.67 7.51
CA LEU A 27 6.07 -18.56 6.75
C LEU A 27 7.05 -17.40 6.56
N ASN A 28 7.19 -16.92 5.32
CA ASN A 28 8.02 -15.75 4.99
C ASN A 28 7.13 -14.51 4.82
N PHE A 29 7.40 -13.47 5.62
CA PHE A 29 6.65 -12.21 5.62
C PHE A 29 7.34 -11.08 4.84
N ARG A 30 8.48 -11.35 4.20
CA ARG A 30 9.16 -10.37 3.37
C ARG A 30 8.42 -10.23 2.04
N PHE A 31 8.12 -8.99 1.67
CA PHE A 31 7.61 -8.70 0.33
C PHE A 31 8.66 -8.99 -0.73
N THR A 32 8.19 -9.52 -1.86
CA THR A 32 8.95 -9.54 -3.12
C THR A 32 9.27 -8.11 -3.53
N ASP A 33 10.25 -7.95 -4.42
CA ASP A 33 10.63 -6.61 -4.88
C ASP A 33 9.48 -5.93 -5.64
N GLU A 34 8.76 -6.67 -6.49
CA GLU A 34 7.52 -6.18 -7.15
C GLU A 34 6.45 -5.73 -6.14
N GLN A 35 6.21 -6.51 -5.08
CA GLN A 35 5.25 -6.14 -4.03
C GLN A 35 5.69 -4.87 -3.28
N ARG A 36 7.00 -4.67 -3.11
CA ARG A 36 7.57 -3.48 -2.47
C ARG A 36 7.40 -2.24 -3.35
N GLU A 37 7.63 -2.37 -4.65
CA GLU A 37 7.39 -1.29 -5.64
C GLU A 37 5.90 -0.93 -5.70
N LEU A 38 5.02 -1.92 -5.77
CA LEU A 38 3.57 -1.70 -5.71
C LEU A 38 3.19 -0.96 -4.43
N GLN A 39 3.71 -1.38 -3.27
CA GLN A 39 3.45 -0.70 -2.01
C GLN A 39 3.91 0.78 -2.04
N GLN A 40 5.06 1.08 -2.61
CA GLN A 40 5.57 2.45 -2.72
C GLN A 40 4.65 3.33 -3.58
N THR A 41 4.22 2.81 -4.74
CA THR A 41 3.27 3.48 -5.63
C THR A 41 1.94 3.75 -4.92
N LEU A 42 1.38 2.76 -4.23
CA LEU A 42 0.14 2.90 -3.46
C LEU A 42 0.28 3.95 -2.35
N ARG A 43 1.38 3.92 -1.58
CA ARG A 43 1.62 4.91 -0.51
C ARG A 43 1.67 6.33 -1.05
N LYS A 44 2.32 6.54 -2.19
CA LYS A 44 2.39 7.85 -2.84
C LYS A 44 1.00 8.30 -3.28
N PHE A 45 0.26 7.44 -3.98
CA PHE A 45 -1.10 7.75 -4.41
C PHE A 45 -2.02 8.08 -3.24
N THR A 46 -2.00 7.28 -2.17
CA THR A 46 -2.81 7.54 -0.96
C THR A 46 -2.48 8.90 -0.36
N LYS A 47 -1.19 9.23 -0.24
CA LYS A 47 -0.76 10.52 0.32
C LYS A 47 -1.24 11.71 -0.51
N ASP A 48 -1.09 11.61 -1.83
CA ASP A 48 -1.28 12.74 -2.72
C ASP A 48 -2.77 12.91 -3.12
N GLU A 49 -3.54 11.82 -3.19
CA GLU A 49 -4.89 11.81 -3.78
C GLU A 49 -6.00 11.40 -2.82
N VAL A 50 -5.72 10.54 -1.83
CA VAL A 50 -6.76 10.00 -0.92
C VAL A 50 -6.86 10.84 0.36
N ILE A 51 -5.73 11.01 1.08
CA ILE A 51 -5.69 11.71 2.37
C ILE A 51 -6.28 13.13 2.30
N PRO A 52 -6.00 13.95 1.28
CA PRO A 52 -6.50 15.34 1.25
C PRO A 52 -8.02 15.46 1.24
N VAL A 53 -8.73 14.45 0.73
CA VAL A 53 -10.19 14.46 0.58
C VAL A 53 -10.91 13.52 1.53
N ALA A 54 -10.18 12.72 2.32
CA ALA A 54 -10.75 11.69 3.18
C ALA A 54 -11.80 12.24 4.17
N ALA A 55 -11.45 13.28 4.92
CA ALA A 55 -12.35 13.87 5.92
C ALA A 55 -13.67 14.37 5.31
N HIS A 56 -13.61 14.99 4.12
CA HIS A 56 -14.81 15.45 3.43
C HIS A 56 -15.75 14.29 3.08
N HIS A 57 -15.22 13.19 2.52
CA HIS A 57 -16.03 12.06 2.11
C HIS A 57 -16.54 11.26 3.31
N ASP A 58 -15.79 11.23 4.43
CA ASP A 58 -16.26 10.66 5.69
C ASP A 58 -17.44 11.46 6.28
N GLU A 59 -17.40 12.79 6.19
CA GLU A 59 -18.47 13.68 6.68
C GLU A 59 -19.72 13.67 5.80
N THR A 60 -19.55 13.70 4.47
CA THR A 60 -20.67 13.82 3.53
C THR A 60 -21.25 12.48 3.11
N GLY A 61 -20.46 11.40 3.18
CA GLY A 61 -20.82 10.09 2.63
C GLY A 61 -20.84 10.04 1.10
N GLU A 62 -20.35 11.08 0.42
CA GLU A 62 -20.27 11.11 -1.04
C GLU A 62 -19.25 10.08 -1.54
N PHE A 63 -19.53 9.49 -2.71
CA PHE A 63 -18.61 8.52 -3.31
C PHE A 63 -17.44 9.25 -4.01
N PRO A 64 -16.16 8.90 -3.71
CA PRO A 64 -14.97 9.63 -4.16
C PRO A 64 -14.61 9.36 -5.63
N TRP A 65 -15.52 9.67 -6.57
CA TRP A 65 -15.35 9.41 -8.00
C TRP A 65 -14.05 9.96 -8.57
N GLY A 66 -13.61 11.15 -8.14
CA GLY A 66 -12.36 11.76 -8.58
C GLY A 66 -11.15 10.91 -8.24
N VAL A 67 -11.08 10.40 -7.00
CA VAL A 67 -9.98 9.53 -6.53
C VAL A 67 -10.01 8.20 -7.28
N ILE A 68 -11.19 7.59 -7.43
CA ILE A 68 -11.33 6.28 -8.07
C ILE A 68 -10.93 6.36 -9.56
N LYS A 69 -11.34 7.41 -10.28
CA LYS A 69 -10.93 7.63 -11.68
C LYS A 69 -9.42 7.79 -11.82
N LYS A 70 -8.78 8.52 -10.90
CA LYS A 70 -7.30 8.65 -10.87
C LYS A 70 -6.60 7.33 -10.56
N ALA A 71 -7.11 6.56 -9.59
CA ALA A 71 -6.57 5.24 -9.24
C ALA A 71 -6.65 4.26 -10.41
N HIS A 72 -7.76 4.29 -11.15
CA HIS A 72 -7.94 3.49 -12.37
C HIS A 72 -6.93 3.87 -13.46
N ALA A 73 -6.80 5.17 -13.75
CA ALA A 73 -5.83 5.68 -14.73
C ALA A 73 -4.38 5.36 -14.36
N ALA A 74 -4.07 5.28 -13.06
CA ALA A 74 -2.77 4.89 -12.54
C ALA A 74 -2.53 3.36 -12.52
N GLY A 75 -3.49 2.55 -12.99
CA GLY A 75 -3.39 1.08 -13.00
C GLY A 75 -3.44 0.43 -11.61
N ILE A 76 -3.89 1.16 -10.59
CA ILE A 76 -3.96 0.67 -9.20
C ILE A 76 -5.15 -0.28 -9.01
N LEU A 77 -6.24 -0.04 -9.75
CA LEU A 77 -7.45 -0.85 -9.68
C LEU A 77 -7.35 -2.05 -10.62
N ASN A 78 -7.91 -3.19 -10.21
CA ASN A 78 -8.05 -4.40 -11.02
C ASN A 78 -6.73 -5.06 -11.46
N GLY A 79 -5.64 -4.87 -10.71
CA GLY A 79 -4.32 -5.42 -11.06
C GLY A 79 -4.24 -6.95 -11.14
N ASN A 80 -5.23 -7.67 -10.61
CA ASN A 80 -5.33 -9.12 -10.67
C ASN A 80 -6.15 -9.64 -11.86
N ILE A 81 -6.79 -8.76 -12.63
CA ILE A 81 -7.59 -9.15 -13.80
C ILE A 81 -6.65 -9.28 -15.01
N PRO A 82 -6.64 -10.43 -15.73
CA PRO A 82 -5.83 -10.57 -16.92
C PRO A 82 -6.15 -9.50 -17.96
N ALA A 83 -5.14 -9.01 -18.66
CA ALA A 83 -5.29 -7.91 -19.64
C ALA A 83 -6.32 -8.21 -20.73
N ALA A 84 -6.48 -9.48 -21.12
CA ALA A 84 -7.49 -9.93 -22.10
C ALA A 84 -8.94 -9.65 -21.67
N TYR A 85 -9.18 -9.49 -20.37
CA TYR A 85 -10.49 -9.18 -19.76
C TYR A 85 -10.47 -7.80 -19.11
N GLY A 86 -9.51 -6.96 -19.51
CA GLY A 86 -8.99 -5.83 -18.74
C GLY A 86 -9.97 -4.71 -18.37
N PRO A 87 -9.43 -3.59 -17.83
CA PRO A 87 -10.16 -2.57 -17.08
C PRO A 87 -11.23 -1.77 -17.85
N ALA A 88 -11.38 -2.05 -19.15
CA ALA A 88 -12.25 -1.33 -20.08
C ALA A 88 -13.73 -1.41 -19.74
N TYR A 89 -14.20 -2.39 -18.94
CA TYR A 89 -15.63 -2.54 -18.69
C TYR A 89 -16.21 -1.52 -17.70
N PHE A 90 -15.45 -1.05 -16.70
CA PHE A 90 -16.03 -0.27 -15.61
C PHE A 90 -16.14 1.25 -15.89
N PHE A 91 -15.18 1.85 -16.62
CA PHE A 91 -15.16 3.30 -16.90
C PHE A 91 -15.43 3.70 -18.35
N SER A 92 -15.63 2.75 -19.28
CA SER A 92 -16.04 3.10 -20.66
C SER A 92 -17.55 3.37 -20.81
N LYS A 93 -18.35 3.09 -19.77
CA LYS A 93 -19.81 3.15 -19.81
C LYS A 93 -20.47 4.11 -18.82
N THR A 94 -19.70 4.97 -18.16
CA THR A 94 -20.26 6.09 -17.40
C THR A 94 -20.31 7.33 -18.32
N PRO A 95 -21.46 8.03 -18.42
CA PRO A 95 -21.56 9.26 -19.21
C PRO A 95 -20.61 10.36 -18.72
#